data_AF-A0A9X2SGL9-F1
#
_entry.id   AF-A0A9X2SGL9-F1
#
_cell.length_a   1.000
_cell.length_b   1.000
_cell.length_c   1.000
_cell.angle_alpha   90.00
_cell.angle_beta   90.00
_cell.angle_gamma   90.00
#
_symmetry.space_group_name_H-M   'P 1'
#
loop_
_entity.id
_entity.type
_entity.pdbx_description
1 polymer ?
#
loop_
_entity_poly.entity_id
_entity_poly.type
_entity_poly.pdbx_seq_one_letter_code
_entity_poly.pdbx_strand_id
1 'polypeptide(L)'
;MKQVAADGGSRRRTPLQEIFWTRTSLLLTVLVVVAGLSLWLAGLMDPGTGKNLVTSLGTGTLISAIVGFGTTLITASASQRALVTPVIEESRRALEDLSAEYRALNKEFFPTDVFEATTDPDPAFNRGLMADLNATRQYFFRGFSGRHAAARLLLSRTERELRAIIADPRDANSISGRARYLLRREAGDVDYEQIQTRLDEEIRIGLVGLFLARGHCAQVDITVIADPPLDRLELFDDSVWLSLYSDVRGATKLYPRSLRFSEGSFLYNMERAEFLRVSQSRTGRHFRITSATTRPDFLALFEKITGSPLSEEQFRELEGKFHAFRTEFSEVAELGS
;
A
#
# COMPACT_ATOMS: atom_id res chain seq x y z
N MET A 1 17.17 20.65 23.45
CA MET A 1 17.05 22.12 23.32
C MET A 1 18.27 22.69 22.62
N LYS A 2 18.12 23.08 21.35
CA LYS A 2 18.82 24.20 20.71
C LYS A 2 18.11 24.47 19.38
N GLN A 3 17.18 25.42 19.41
CA GLN A 3 16.63 26.07 18.23
C GLN A 3 17.76 26.82 17.55
N VAL A 4 17.97 26.59 16.26
CA VAL A 4 18.68 27.51 15.37
C VAL A 4 17.63 28.09 14.43
N ALA A 5 17.66 29.41 14.38
CA ALA A 5 16.65 30.30 13.89
C ALA A 5 16.32 30.10 12.40
N ALA A 6 15.06 30.40 12.11
CA ALA A 6 14.51 30.57 10.77
C ALA A 6 15.39 31.53 9.95
N ASP A 7 15.93 31.01 8.85
CA ASP A 7 16.58 31.80 7.82
C ASP A 7 15.47 32.59 7.10
N GLY A 8 15.41 33.89 7.40
CA GLY A 8 14.41 34.82 6.90
C GLY A 8 14.55 34.97 5.40
N GLY A 9 13.50 34.55 4.67
CA GLY A 9 13.43 34.58 3.23
C GLY A 9 13.89 35.90 2.61
N SER A 10 15.04 35.87 1.97
CA SER A 10 15.42 36.81 0.92
C SER A 10 14.39 36.68 -0.21
N ARG A 11 13.36 37.54 -0.18
CA ARG A 11 12.47 37.77 -1.31
C ARG A 11 13.33 38.25 -2.47
N ARG A 12 13.73 37.32 -3.35
CA ARG A 12 14.30 37.63 -4.67
C ARG A 12 13.30 38.53 -5.39
N ARG A 13 13.56 39.83 -5.39
CA ARG A 13 12.83 40.79 -6.22
C ARG A 13 13.12 40.42 -7.66
N THR A 14 12.09 40.31 -8.49
CA THR A 14 12.27 40.01 -9.90
C THR A 14 13.04 41.17 -10.57
N PRO A 15 13.92 40.93 -11.54
CA PRO A 15 14.74 41.97 -12.17
C PRO A 15 13.89 43.09 -12.79
N LEU A 16 12.66 42.78 -13.22
CA LEU A 16 11.69 43.78 -13.68
C LEU A 16 11.19 44.70 -12.56
N GLN A 17 11.00 44.18 -11.34
CA GLN A 17 10.67 45.00 -10.18
C GLN A 17 11.82 45.93 -9.80
N GLU A 18 13.07 45.46 -9.86
CA GLU A 18 14.24 46.31 -9.58
C GLU A 18 14.39 47.42 -10.61
N ILE A 19 14.22 47.14 -11.90
CA ILE A 19 14.28 48.13 -12.98
C ILE A 19 13.15 49.16 -12.86
N PHE A 20 11.94 48.72 -12.55
CA PHE A 20 10.79 49.63 -12.37
C PHE A 20 10.96 50.52 -11.14
N TRP A 21 11.42 49.96 -10.02
CA TRP A 21 11.68 50.71 -8.79
C TRP A 21 12.85 51.68 -8.94
N THR A 22 13.94 51.28 -9.59
CA THR A 22 15.10 52.17 -9.79
C THR A 22 14.77 53.34 -10.71
N ARG A 23 14.08 53.11 -11.83
CA ARG A 23 13.71 54.21 -12.76
C ARG A 23 12.72 55.20 -12.15
N THR A 24 11.68 54.68 -11.48
CA THR A 24 10.65 55.54 -10.88
C THR A 24 11.18 56.28 -9.66
N SER A 25 11.99 55.62 -8.82
CA SER A 25 12.66 56.26 -7.67
C SER A 25 13.67 57.31 -8.13
N LEU A 26 14.42 57.05 -9.20
CA LEU A 26 15.36 58.02 -9.77
C LEU A 26 14.62 59.27 -10.28
N LEU A 27 13.55 59.09 -11.05
CA LEU A 27 12.75 60.21 -11.57
C LEU A 27 12.15 61.06 -10.43
N LEU A 28 11.62 60.41 -9.40
CA LEU A 28 11.05 61.10 -8.25
C LEU A 28 12.12 61.83 -7.43
N THR A 29 13.30 61.24 -7.27
CA THR A 29 14.44 61.87 -6.60
C THR A 29 14.88 63.12 -7.37
N VAL A 30 14.96 63.04 -8.70
CA VAL A 30 15.30 64.20 -9.56
C VAL A 30 14.26 65.31 -9.40
N LEU A 31 12.96 64.98 -9.39
CA LEU A 31 11.90 65.99 -9.21
C LEU A 31 11.98 66.69 -7.86
N VAL A 32 12.26 65.95 -6.77
CA VAL A 32 12.45 66.53 -5.43
C VAL A 32 13.69 67.43 -5.37
N VAL A 33 14.80 67.01 -5.98
CA VAL A 33 16.04 67.81 -6.05
C VAL A 33 15.82 69.09 -6.85
N VAL A 34 15.16 69.03 -8.01
CA VAL A 34 14.85 70.19 -8.86
C VAL A 34 13.91 71.15 -8.15
N ALA A 35 12.88 70.63 -7.47
CA ALA A 35 11.96 71.44 -6.67
C ALA A 35 12.69 72.14 -5.50
N GLY A 36 13.54 71.41 -4.77
CA GLY A 36 14.35 71.95 -3.68
C GLY A 36 15.33 73.02 -4.14
N LEU A 37 16.01 72.80 -5.25
CA LEU A 37 16.92 73.79 -5.85
C LEU A 37 16.19 75.04 -6.32
N SER A 38 15.00 74.88 -6.90
CA SER A 38 14.17 76.01 -7.34
C SER A 38 13.69 76.84 -6.15
N LEU A 39 13.21 76.20 -5.07
CA LEU A 39 12.81 76.89 -3.85
C LEU A 39 13.99 77.58 -3.14
N TRP A 40 15.17 76.95 -3.14
CA TRP A 40 16.39 77.55 -2.60
C TRP A 40 16.84 78.78 -3.39
N LEU A 41 16.84 78.69 -4.73
CA LEU A 41 17.15 79.83 -5.61
C LEU A 41 16.14 80.97 -5.43
N ALA A 42 14.85 80.67 -5.33
CA ALA A 42 13.82 81.68 -5.05
C ALA A 42 14.03 82.38 -3.69
N GLY A 43 14.60 81.67 -2.70
CA GLY A 43 14.95 82.23 -1.40
C GLY A 43 16.04 83.30 -1.45
N LEU A 44 16.94 83.22 -2.44
CA LEU A 44 18.03 84.18 -2.67
C LEU A 44 17.62 85.35 -3.58
N MET A 45 16.42 85.31 -4.18
CA MET A 45 15.94 86.35 -5.09
C MET A 45 15.19 87.46 -4.34
N ASP A 46 15.42 88.69 -4.80
CA ASP A 46 14.64 89.85 -4.37
C ASP A 46 13.15 89.71 -4.74
N PRO A 47 12.24 90.33 -3.96
CA PRO A 47 10.81 90.27 -4.23
C PRO A 47 10.47 90.83 -5.63
N GLY A 48 9.88 90.01 -6.50
CA GLY A 48 9.52 90.41 -7.86
C GLY A 48 8.96 89.26 -8.70
N THR A 49 8.62 89.55 -9.97
CA THR A 49 8.01 88.58 -10.91
C THR A 49 8.85 87.31 -11.10
N GLY A 50 10.18 87.43 -11.10
CA GLY A 50 11.09 86.28 -11.22
C GLY A 50 11.01 85.31 -10.03
N LYS A 51 10.93 85.82 -8.80
CA LYS A 51 10.79 85.01 -7.58
C LYS A 51 9.47 84.23 -7.58
N ASN A 52 8.38 84.87 -8.01
CA ASN A 52 7.05 84.24 -8.08
C ASN A 52 7.02 83.10 -9.10
N LEU A 53 7.69 83.25 -10.24
CA LEU A 53 7.81 82.21 -11.27
C LEU A 53 8.62 81.00 -10.76
N VAL A 54 9.77 81.23 -10.12
CA VAL A 54 10.60 80.14 -9.61
C VAL A 54 9.92 79.41 -8.45
N THR A 55 9.19 80.15 -7.61
CA THR A 55 8.40 79.58 -6.50
C THR A 55 7.24 78.73 -7.00
N SER A 56 6.52 79.18 -8.04
CA SER A 56 5.40 78.41 -8.61
C SER A 56 5.89 77.14 -9.31
N LEU A 57 7.01 77.20 -10.03
CA LEU A 57 7.66 76.03 -10.62
C LEU A 57 8.14 75.03 -9.56
N GLY A 58 8.82 75.50 -8.51
CA GLY A 58 9.28 74.65 -7.41
C GLY A 58 8.13 73.97 -6.67
N THR A 59 7.08 74.72 -6.34
CA THR A 59 5.90 74.21 -5.63
C THR A 59 5.10 73.23 -6.50
N GLY A 60 4.90 73.54 -7.78
CA GLY A 60 4.21 72.65 -8.73
C GLY A 60 4.95 71.32 -8.91
N THR A 61 6.27 71.37 -9.05
CA THR A 61 7.12 70.17 -9.18
C THR A 61 7.07 69.30 -7.91
N LEU A 62 7.07 69.93 -6.74
CA LEU A 62 6.98 69.22 -5.45
C LEU A 62 5.64 68.50 -5.28
N ILE A 63 4.53 69.16 -5.61
CA ILE A 63 3.18 68.55 -5.54
C ILE A 63 3.09 67.37 -6.50
N SER A 64 3.58 67.50 -7.72
CA SER A 64 3.61 66.40 -8.69
C SER A 64 4.44 65.21 -8.21
N ALA A 65 5.58 65.46 -7.54
CA ALA A 65 6.41 64.39 -6.97
C ALA A 65 5.68 63.64 -5.84
N ILE A 66 5.01 64.36 -4.93
CA ILE A 66 4.28 63.76 -3.80
C ILE A 66 3.09 62.92 -4.30
N VAL A 67 2.29 63.46 -5.23
CA VAL A 67 1.13 62.75 -5.79
C VAL A 67 1.58 61.55 -6.63
N GLY A 68 2.64 61.70 -7.42
CA GLY A 68 3.24 60.60 -8.18
C GLY A 68 3.78 59.47 -7.28
N PHE A 69 4.41 59.81 -6.16
CA PHE A 69 4.89 58.83 -5.18
C PHE A 69 3.74 58.09 -4.48
N GLY A 70 2.72 58.83 -4.04
CA GLY A 70 1.54 58.27 -3.38
C GLY A 70 0.80 57.26 -4.26
N THR A 71 0.51 57.64 -5.51
CA THR A 71 -0.17 56.76 -6.48
C THR A 71 0.66 55.53 -6.85
N THR A 72 1.98 55.68 -6.98
CA THR A 72 2.90 54.55 -7.27
C THR A 72 2.96 53.55 -6.10
N LEU A 73 3.06 54.03 -4.86
CA LEU A 73 3.10 53.15 -3.68
C LEU A 73 1.79 52.38 -3.48
N ILE A 74 0.65 53.06 -3.64
CA ILE A 74 -0.67 52.43 -3.53
C ILE A 74 -0.82 51.35 -4.60
N THR A 75 -0.49 51.68 -5.85
CA THR A 75 -0.60 50.75 -7.00
C THR A 75 0.34 49.54 -6.84
N ALA A 76 1.59 49.76 -6.42
CA ALA A 76 2.54 48.68 -6.20
C ALA A 76 2.09 47.74 -5.07
N SER A 77 1.58 48.28 -3.97
CA SER A 77 1.09 47.49 -2.84
C SER A 77 -0.18 46.70 -3.17
N ALA A 78 -1.10 47.29 -3.94
CA ALA A 78 -2.31 46.65 -4.42
C ALA A 78 -2.00 45.52 -5.41
N SER A 79 -1.09 45.77 -6.37
CA SER A 79 -0.62 44.77 -7.33
C SER A 79 0.08 43.59 -6.64
N GLN A 80 0.93 43.87 -5.65
CA GLN A 80 1.61 42.81 -4.89
C GLN A 80 0.61 41.94 -4.10
N ARG A 81 -0.39 42.54 -3.45
CA ARG A 81 -1.42 41.78 -2.73
C ARG A 81 -2.32 40.98 -3.67
N ALA A 82 -2.69 41.56 -4.81
CA ALA A 82 -3.53 40.92 -5.82
C ALA A 82 -2.82 39.75 -6.52
N LEU A 83 -1.50 39.78 -6.66
CA LEU A 83 -0.74 38.71 -7.32
C LEU A 83 -0.26 37.62 -6.35
N VAL A 84 0.08 37.96 -5.11
CA VAL A 84 0.69 36.98 -4.18
C VAL A 84 -0.37 36.10 -3.50
N THR A 85 -1.50 36.68 -3.11
CA THR A 85 -2.56 35.95 -2.40
C THR A 85 -3.13 34.78 -3.21
N PRO A 86 -3.55 34.96 -4.48
CA PRO A 86 -4.07 33.85 -5.27
C PRO A 86 -3.01 32.78 -5.56
N VAL A 87 -1.74 33.15 -5.76
CA VAL A 87 -0.65 32.19 -6.00
C VAL A 87 -0.38 31.32 -4.77
N ILE A 88 -0.46 31.89 -3.57
CA ILE A 88 -0.32 31.13 -2.32
C ILE A 88 -1.48 30.16 -2.14
N GLU A 89 -2.71 30.60 -2.43
CA GLU A 89 -3.89 29.76 -2.27
C GLU A 89 -3.95 28.64 -3.31
N GLU A 90 -3.59 28.94 -4.56
CA GLU A 90 -3.45 27.95 -5.64
C GLU A 90 -2.32 26.94 -5.33
N SER A 91 -1.16 27.41 -4.83
CA SER A 91 -0.09 26.51 -4.39
C SER A 91 -0.51 25.62 -3.23
N ARG A 92 -1.29 26.15 -2.28
CA ARG A 92 -1.81 25.36 -1.15
C ARG A 92 -2.78 24.28 -1.63
N ARG A 93 -3.71 24.61 -2.52
CA ARG A 93 -4.63 23.63 -3.12
C ARG A 93 -3.87 22.57 -3.91
N ALA A 94 -2.92 22.96 -4.75
CA ALA A 94 -2.09 22.03 -5.50
C ALA A 94 -1.29 21.06 -4.60
N LEU A 95 -0.79 21.54 -3.45
CA LEU A 95 -0.11 20.69 -2.46
C LEU A 95 -1.07 19.74 -1.72
N GLU A 96 -2.27 20.21 -1.39
CA GLU A 96 -3.32 19.39 -0.77
C GLU A 96 -3.77 18.29 -1.76
N ASP A 97 -4.00 18.65 -3.02
CA ASP A 97 -4.37 17.72 -4.10
C ASP A 97 -3.26 16.69 -4.35
N LEU A 98 -1.99 17.13 -4.47
CA LEU A 98 -0.85 16.24 -4.68
C LEU A 98 -0.61 15.34 -3.45
N SER A 99 -0.83 15.84 -2.24
CA SER A 99 -0.76 15.01 -1.03
C SER A 99 -1.90 14.00 -0.98
N ALA A 100 -3.11 14.35 -1.43
CA ALA A 100 -4.24 13.45 -1.49
C ALA A 100 -4.00 12.36 -2.55
N GLU A 101 -3.50 12.75 -3.73
CA GLU A 101 -3.12 11.84 -4.81
C GLU A 101 -2.00 10.89 -4.36
N TYR A 102 -0.96 11.40 -3.70
CA TYR A 102 0.10 10.57 -3.14
C TYR A 102 -0.43 9.58 -2.09
N ARG A 103 -1.35 9.99 -1.21
CA ARG A 103 -1.97 9.09 -0.22
C ARG A 103 -2.87 8.05 -0.88
N ALA A 104 -3.63 8.44 -1.90
CA ALA A 104 -4.47 7.53 -2.68
C ALA A 104 -3.61 6.49 -3.40
N LEU A 105 -2.55 6.92 -4.07
CA LEU A 105 -1.58 6.05 -4.75
C LEU A 105 -0.83 5.15 -3.75
N ASN A 106 -0.54 5.68 -2.55
CA ASN A 106 0.05 4.88 -1.48
C ASN A 106 -0.91 3.75 -1.04
N LYS A 107 -2.19 4.05 -0.81
CA LYS A 107 -3.19 3.03 -0.43
C LYS A 107 -3.48 2.03 -1.56
N GLU A 108 -3.45 2.48 -2.80
CA GLU A 108 -3.78 1.66 -3.96
C GLU A 108 -2.69 0.62 -4.27
N PHE A 109 -1.41 1.00 -4.17
CA PHE A 109 -0.30 0.17 -4.66
C PHE A 109 0.65 -0.35 -3.59
N PHE A 110 0.71 0.29 -2.41
CA PHE A 110 1.68 -0.11 -1.39
C PHE A 110 1.04 -1.05 -0.36
N PRO A 111 1.81 -2.04 0.12
CA PRO A 111 1.38 -2.88 1.22
C PRO A 111 1.20 -2.04 2.48
N THR A 112 0.15 -2.34 3.25
CA THR A 112 -0.03 -1.75 4.58
C THR A 112 1.00 -2.30 5.57
N ASP A 113 1.37 -3.57 5.40
CA ASP A 113 2.30 -4.27 6.28
C ASP A 113 3.24 -5.14 5.44
N VAL A 114 4.52 -5.14 5.82
CA VAL A 114 5.59 -5.90 5.15
C VAL A 114 6.35 -6.71 6.18
N PHE A 115 6.35 -8.03 5.99
CA PHE A 115 7.12 -8.98 6.76
C PHE A 115 8.25 -9.49 5.88
N GLU A 116 9.49 -9.09 6.18
CA GLU A 116 10.65 -9.51 5.39
C GLU A 116 10.93 -11.01 5.56
N ALA A 117 11.68 -11.59 4.62
CA ALA A 117 12.00 -13.02 4.68
C ALA A 117 12.94 -13.33 5.86
N THR A 118 12.57 -14.30 6.70
CA THR A 118 13.28 -14.64 7.94
C THR A 118 13.55 -16.14 8.07
N THR A 119 14.57 -16.50 8.86
CA THR A 119 14.80 -17.90 9.26
C THR A 119 13.90 -18.28 10.44
N ASP A 120 13.64 -17.31 11.32
CA ASP A 120 12.84 -17.49 12.52
C ASP A 120 11.38 -17.05 12.28
N PRO A 121 10.39 -17.70 12.92
CA PRO A 121 9.01 -17.29 12.81
C PRO A 121 8.81 -15.87 13.37
N ASP A 122 8.01 -15.06 12.69
CA ASP A 122 7.53 -13.78 13.24
C ASP A 122 6.11 -13.98 13.81
N PRO A 123 5.92 -13.94 15.13
CA PRO A 123 4.60 -14.07 15.75
C PRO A 123 3.63 -12.94 15.34
N ALA A 124 4.14 -11.74 15.00
CA ALA A 124 3.30 -10.62 14.59
C ALA A 124 2.56 -10.91 13.26
N PHE A 125 3.21 -11.63 12.34
CA PHE A 125 2.59 -12.08 11.09
C PHE A 125 1.35 -12.94 11.36
N ASN A 126 1.49 -13.98 12.20
CA ASN A 126 0.40 -14.89 12.49
C ASN A 126 -0.71 -14.23 13.31
N ARG A 127 -0.37 -13.36 14.27
CA ARG A 127 -1.36 -12.58 15.02
C ARG A 127 -2.18 -11.66 14.11
N GLY A 128 -1.53 -10.95 13.18
CA GLY A 128 -2.22 -10.07 12.23
C GLY A 128 -3.16 -10.83 11.31
N LEU A 129 -2.69 -11.94 10.75
CA LEU A 129 -3.49 -12.78 9.86
C LEU A 129 -4.67 -13.43 10.60
N MET A 130 -4.46 -13.92 11.83
CA MET A 130 -5.54 -14.47 12.66
C MET A 130 -6.55 -13.39 13.09
N ALA A 131 -6.12 -12.15 13.31
CA ALA A 131 -7.02 -11.04 13.58
C ALA A 131 -7.93 -10.75 12.37
N ASP A 132 -7.36 -10.68 11.16
CA ASP A 132 -8.13 -10.51 9.92
C ASP A 132 -9.09 -11.71 9.69
N LEU A 133 -8.65 -12.95 9.94
CA LEU A 133 -9.49 -14.15 9.87
C LEU A 133 -10.67 -14.10 10.87
N ASN A 134 -10.43 -13.59 12.08
CA ASN A 134 -11.47 -13.46 13.09
C ASN A 134 -12.43 -12.30 12.78
N ALA A 135 -12.05 -11.32 11.97
CA ALA A 135 -12.91 -10.22 11.54
C ALA A 135 -13.72 -10.53 10.26
N THR A 136 -13.19 -11.38 9.37
CA THR A 136 -13.83 -11.68 8.08
C THR A 136 -15.06 -12.57 8.21
N ARG A 137 -15.96 -12.60 7.22
CA ARG A 137 -16.94 -13.69 7.04
C ARG A 137 -16.51 -14.68 5.97
N GLN A 138 -15.90 -14.17 4.90
CA GLN A 138 -15.42 -14.98 3.78
C GLN A 138 -13.89 -15.11 3.87
N TYR A 139 -13.41 -16.35 3.79
CA TYR A 139 -11.99 -16.64 3.78
C TYR A 139 -11.64 -17.36 2.48
N PHE A 140 -10.79 -16.74 1.69
CA PHE A 140 -10.31 -17.27 0.42
C PHE A 140 -8.84 -17.67 0.59
N PHE A 141 -8.55 -18.94 0.34
CA PHE A 141 -7.20 -19.48 0.45
C PHE A 141 -6.77 -20.01 -0.91
N ARG A 142 -5.60 -19.58 -1.41
CA ARG A 142 -4.92 -20.23 -2.53
C ARG A 142 -3.52 -20.61 -2.10
N GLY A 143 -3.19 -21.89 -2.20
CA GLY A 143 -1.87 -22.40 -1.85
C GLY A 143 -1.77 -23.88 -2.18
N PHE A 144 -0.65 -24.50 -1.86
CA PHE A 144 -0.37 -25.86 -2.33
C PHE A 144 -1.33 -26.92 -1.75
N SER A 145 -1.48 -27.01 -0.42
CA SER A 145 -2.21 -28.11 0.24
C SER A 145 -3.41 -27.73 1.09
N GLY A 146 -3.61 -26.46 1.44
CA GLY A 146 -4.73 -26.06 2.34
C GLY A 146 -4.53 -26.37 3.82
N ARG A 147 -3.48 -27.11 4.23
CA ARG A 147 -3.23 -27.47 5.64
C ARG A 147 -3.13 -26.28 6.59
N HIS A 148 -2.57 -25.15 6.12
CA HIS A 148 -2.45 -23.93 6.93
C HIS A 148 -3.81 -23.25 7.14
N ALA A 149 -4.66 -23.19 6.11
CA ALA A 149 -6.02 -22.68 6.24
C ALA A 149 -6.83 -23.53 7.23
N ALA A 150 -6.75 -24.85 7.10
CA ALA A 150 -7.41 -25.77 8.02
C ALA A 150 -6.95 -25.60 9.47
N ALA A 151 -5.63 -25.51 9.71
CA ALA A 151 -5.08 -25.31 11.04
C ALA A 151 -5.58 -24.00 11.67
N ARG A 152 -5.58 -22.89 10.92
CA ARG A 152 -6.07 -21.59 11.40
C ARG A 152 -7.57 -21.58 11.68
N LEU A 153 -8.37 -22.21 10.83
CA LEU A 153 -9.82 -22.31 11.05
C LEU A 153 -10.15 -23.07 12.32
N LEU A 154 -9.41 -24.13 12.63
CA LEU A 154 -9.57 -24.87 13.89
C LEU A 154 -9.12 -24.10 15.13
N LEU A 155 -8.29 -23.06 14.96
CA LEU A 155 -7.90 -22.14 16.03
C LEU A 155 -8.85 -20.94 16.13
N SER A 156 -9.62 -20.65 15.07
CA SER A 156 -10.61 -19.59 15.08
C SER A 156 -11.89 -20.00 15.81
N ARG A 157 -12.51 -19.04 16.48
CA ARG A 157 -13.73 -19.24 17.30
C ARG A 157 -15.02 -18.93 16.56
N THR A 158 -14.93 -18.49 15.31
CA THR A 158 -16.04 -17.93 14.56
C THR A 158 -16.30 -18.75 13.30
N GLU A 159 -17.58 -18.97 13.00
CA GLU A 159 -17.99 -19.67 11.79
C GLU A 159 -17.76 -18.82 10.54
N ARG A 160 -17.25 -19.44 9.46
CA ARG A 160 -16.83 -18.78 8.22
C ARG A 160 -17.23 -19.55 6.96
N GLU A 161 -17.23 -18.86 5.82
CA GLU A 161 -17.25 -19.50 4.51
C GLU A 161 -15.81 -19.61 3.99
N LEU A 162 -15.31 -20.84 3.81
CA LEU A 162 -13.99 -21.07 3.22
C LEU A 162 -14.13 -21.39 1.73
N ARG A 163 -13.32 -20.72 0.91
CA ARG A 163 -13.03 -21.15 -0.46
C ARG A 163 -11.54 -21.42 -0.60
N ALA A 164 -11.17 -22.65 -0.89
CA ALA A 164 -9.80 -23.08 -1.02
C ALA A 164 -9.48 -23.46 -2.48
N ILE A 165 -8.41 -22.90 -3.04
CA ILE A 165 -7.78 -23.35 -4.27
C ILE A 165 -6.49 -24.08 -3.88
N ILE A 166 -6.40 -25.36 -4.25
CA ILE A 166 -5.25 -26.22 -3.95
C ILE A 166 -4.70 -26.91 -5.20
N ALA A 167 -3.49 -27.46 -5.10
CA ALA A 167 -2.90 -28.27 -6.16
C ALA A 167 -3.76 -29.51 -6.46
N ASP A 168 -3.86 -29.90 -7.73
CA ASP A 168 -4.50 -31.15 -8.13
C ASP A 168 -3.56 -32.33 -7.88
N PRO A 169 -3.83 -33.19 -6.88
CA PRO A 169 -2.99 -34.35 -6.58
C PRO A 169 -2.95 -35.39 -7.72
N ARG A 170 -3.89 -35.35 -8.67
CA ARG A 170 -3.89 -36.27 -9.82
C ARG A 170 -2.96 -35.82 -10.95
N ASP A 171 -2.59 -34.55 -10.97
CA ASP A 171 -1.71 -34.01 -12.01
C ASP A 171 -0.27 -33.94 -11.49
N ALA A 172 0.59 -34.81 -12.02
CA ALA A 172 2.01 -34.81 -11.70
C ALA A 172 2.70 -33.48 -12.02
N ASN A 173 2.16 -32.69 -12.97
CA ASN A 173 2.70 -31.38 -13.31
C ASN A 173 2.46 -30.35 -12.20
N SER A 174 1.36 -30.45 -11.44
CA SER A 174 1.02 -29.54 -10.34
C SER A 174 2.03 -29.60 -9.21
N ILE A 175 2.58 -30.80 -8.98
CA ILE A 175 3.59 -31.08 -7.98
C ILE A 175 4.97 -30.63 -8.49
N SER A 176 5.21 -30.70 -9.81
CA SER A 176 6.53 -30.46 -10.41
C SER A 176 7.07 -29.04 -10.18
N GLY A 177 6.23 -28.01 -10.27
CA GLY A 177 6.63 -26.62 -10.05
C GLY A 177 7.13 -26.37 -8.63
N ARG A 178 6.36 -26.86 -7.64
CA ARG A 178 6.73 -26.79 -6.21
C ARG A 178 7.93 -27.68 -5.89
N ALA A 179 8.02 -28.86 -6.49
CA ALA A 179 9.15 -29.76 -6.32
C ALA A 179 10.47 -29.15 -6.81
N ARG A 180 10.48 -28.50 -8.00
CA ARG A 180 11.66 -27.76 -8.50
C ARG A 180 12.04 -26.58 -7.62
N TYR A 181 11.09 -25.94 -6.96
CA TYR A 181 11.39 -24.91 -5.97
C TYR A 181 12.08 -25.50 -4.73
N LEU A 182 11.54 -26.60 -4.17
CA LEU A 182 12.11 -27.25 -2.99
C LEU A 182 13.49 -27.86 -3.28
N LEU A 183 13.69 -28.48 -4.44
CA LEU A 183 14.98 -29.03 -4.86
C LEU A 183 16.09 -27.96 -4.91
N ARG A 184 15.75 -26.71 -5.27
CA ARG A 184 16.71 -25.60 -5.26
C ARG A 184 17.04 -25.10 -3.85
N ARG A 185 16.18 -25.38 -2.88
CA ARG A 185 16.28 -24.89 -1.51
C ARG A 185 16.88 -25.92 -0.56
N GLU A 186 16.59 -27.19 -0.75
CA GLU A 186 17.17 -28.30 0.03
C GLU A 186 18.58 -28.60 -0.49
N ALA A 187 19.56 -28.57 0.42
CA ALA A 187 20.94 -28.92 0.08
C ALA A 187 21.06 -30.44 -0.18
N GLY A 188 21.99 -30.82 -1.06
CA GLY A 188 22.07 -32.13 -1.71
C GLY A 188 21.96 -33.35 -0.78
N ASP A 189 20.87 -34.09 -0.98
CA ASP A 189 20.69 -35.56 -0.85
C ASP A 189 19.22 -35.99 -1.04
N VAL A 190 18.29 -35.03 -1.18
CA VAL A 190 16.86 -35.32 -1.34
C VAL A 190 16.55 -35.61 -2.81
N ASP A 191 16.03 -36.82 -3.07
CA ASP A 191 15.58 -37.22 -4.40
C ASP A 191 14.28 -36.48 -4.79
N TYR A 192 14.16 -36.16 -6.07
CA TYR A 192 12.98 -35.51 -6.63
C TYR A 192 11.70 -36.34 -6.38
N GLU A 193 11.80 -37.68 -6.46
CA GLU A 193 10.68 -38.58 -6.17
C GLU A 193 10.22 -38.45 -4.70
N GLN A 194 11.16 -38.39 -3.74
CA GLN A 194 10.84 -38.18 -2.32
C GLN A 194 10.13 -36.85 -2.09
N ILE A 195 10.55 -35.77 -2.77
CA ILE A 195 9.88 -34.48 -2.71
C ILE A 195 8.45 -34.58 -3.25
N GLN A 196 8.24 -35.29 -4.37
CA GLN A 196 6.91 -35.48 -4.94
C GLN A 196 6.00 -36.26 -4.00
N THR A 197 6.47 -37.36 -3.41
CA THR A 197 5.69 -38.14 -2.43
C THR A 197 5.32 -37.30 -1.21
N ARG A 198 6.27 -36.54 -0.66
CA ARG A 198 6.02 -35.63 0.47
C ARG A 198 4.98 -34.57 0.11
N LEU A 199 5.04 -34.02 -1.09
CA LEU A 199 4.09 -33.00 -1.56
C LEU A 199 2.68 -33.59 -1.76
N ASP A 200 2.55 -34.77 -2.37
CA ASP A 200 1.26 -35.46 -2.47
C ASP A 200 0.67 -35.71 -1.07
N GLU A 201 1.50 -36.19 -0.13
CA GLU A 201 1.11 -36.38 1.25
C GLU A 201 0.65 -35.08 1.92
N GLU A 202 1.35 -33.95 1.71
CA GLU A 202 0.93 -32.65 2.23
C GLU A 202 -0.47 -32.25 1.75
N ILE A 203 -0.79 -32.48 0.46
CA ILE A 203 -2.13 -32.23 -0.09
C ILE A 203 -3.16 -33.10 0.61
N ARG A 204 -2.87 -34.40 0.78
CA ARG A 204 -3.77 -35.35 1.47
C ARG A 204 -4.01 -34.98 2.92
N ILE A 205 -2.96 -34.61 3.66
CA ILE A 205 -3.04 -34.08 5.04
C ILE A 205 -3.92 -32.83 5.06
N GLY A 206 -3.72 -31.92 4.11
CA GLY A 206 -4.51 -30.69 4.01
C GLY A 206 -5.98 -30.95 3.74
N LEU A 207 -6.33 -31.90 2.86
CA LEU A 207 -7.72 -32.30 2.61
C LEU A 207 -8.41 -32.85 3.87
N VAL A 208 -7.71 -33.71 4.63
CA VAL A 208 -8.21 -34.21 5.92
C VAL A 208 -8.38 -33.04 6.90
N GLY A 209 -7.41 -32.14 6.98
CA GLY A 209 -7.51 -30.93 7.80
C GLY A 209 -8.73 -30.08 7.47
N LEU A 210 -9.01 -29.85 6.19
CA LEU A 210 -10.18 -29.09 5.73
C LEU A 210 -11.49 -29.78 6.12
N PHE A 211 -11.55 -31.12 6.04
CA PHE A 211 -12.68 -31.88 6.53
C PHE A 211 -12.84 -31.76 8.05
N LEU A 212 -11.76 -31.81 8.83
CA LEU A 212 -11.81 -31.63 10.28
C LEU A 212 -12.29 -30.21 10.64
N ALA A 213 -11.84 -29.20 9.88
CA ALA A 213 -12.25 -27.81 10.05
C ALA A 213 -13.71 -27.53 9.67
N ARG A 214 -14.42 -28.45 9.00
CA ARG A 214 -15.80 -28.24 8.52
C ARG A 214 -16.79 -27.85 9.62
N GLY A 215 -16.54 -28.25 10.87
CA GLY A 215 -17.39 -27.87 12.01
C GLY A 215 -17.30 -26.38 12.38
N HIS A 216 -16.25 -25.69 11.93
CA HIS A 216 -16.02 -24.25 12.11
C HIS A 216 -16.39 -23.44 10.85
N CYS A 217 -17.00 -24.08 9.86
CA CYS A 217 -17.35 -23.45 8.61
C CYS A 217 -18.81 -23.72 8.24
N ALA A 218 -19.49 -22.69 7.76
CA ALA A 218 -20.79 -22.87 7.13
C ALA A 218 -20.65 -23.74 5.87
N GLN A 219 -19.57 -23.52 5.13
CA GLN A 219 -19.23 -24.26 3.93
C GLN A 219 -17.72 -24.18 3.65
N VAL A 220 -17.18 -25.24 3.09
CA VAL A 220 -15.82 -25.32 2.55
C VAL A 220 -15.92 -25.72 1.07
N ASP A 221 -15.69 -24.77 0.17
CA ASP A 221 -15.57 -25.03 -1.26
C ASP A 221 -14.10 -25.26 -1.62
N ILE A 222 -13.80 -26.36 -2.29
CA ILE A 222 -12.45 -26.75 -2.71
C ILE A 222 -12.40 -26.76 -4.23
N THR A 223 -11.48 -26.01 -4.80
CA THR A 223 -11.14 -26.04 -6.23
C THR A 223 -9.74 -26.59 -6.38
N VAL A 224 -9.57 -27.62 -7.20
CA VAL A 224 -8.25 -28.17 -7.49
C VAL A 224 -7.75 -27.70 -8.85
N ILE A 225 -6.48 -27.32 -8.95
CA ILE A 225 -5.88 -26.82 -10.18
C ILE A 225 -4.54 -27.50 -10.49
N ALA A 226 -4.29 -27.69 -11.79
CA ALA A 226 -3.12 -28.35 -12.34
C ALA A 226 -1.79 -27.58 -12.14
N ASP A 227 -1.82 -26.26 -11.98
CA ASP A 227 -0.60 -25.47 -11.79
C ASP A 227 -0.90 -24.28 -10.87
N PRO A 228 -0.98 -24.50 -9.55
CA PRO A 228 -1.20 -23.41 -8.63
C PRO A 228 0.03 -22.50 -8.58
N PRO A 229 -0.18 -21.16 -8.51
CA PRO A 229 0.91 -20.23 -8.25
C PRO A 229 1.72 -20.67 -7.01
N LEU A 230 3.04 -20.52 -7.10
CA LEU A 230 3.94 -20.87 -6.01
C LEU A 230 3.66 -20.04 -4.75
N ASP A 231 3.21 -18.81 -4.94
CA ASP A 231 2.89 -17.85 -3.90
C ASP A 231 1.55 -18.17 -3.26
N ARG A 232 1.53 -18.11 -1.92
CA ARG A 232 0.32 -18.34 -1.15
C ARG A 232 -0.44 -17.04 -1.01
N LEU A 233 -1.74 -17.10 -1.26
CA LEU A 233 -2.69 -16.00 -1.14
C LEU A 233 -3.72 -16.36 -0.06
N GLU A 234 -3.95 -15.42 0.85
CA GLU A 234 -5.01 -15.49 1.86
C GLU A 234 -5.78 -14.18 1.82
N LEU A 235 -7.04 -14.25 1.40
CA LEU A 235 -7.88 -13.08 1.20
C LEU A 235 -9.07 -13.12 2.17
N PHE A 236 -9.30 -11.98 2.79
CA PHE A 236 -10.31 -11.68 3.78
C PHE A 236 -11.22 -10.57 3.23
N ASP A 237 -12.28 -10.21 3.96
CA ASP A 237 -13.18 -9.13 3.53
C ASP A 237 -12.43 -7.80 3.41
N ASP A 238 -11.57 -7.47 4.40
CA ASP A 238 -10.92 -6.16 4.48
C ASP A 238 -9.43 -6.16 4.05
N SER A 239 -8.87 -7.31 3.71
CA SER A 239 -7.43 -7.42 3.42
C SER A 239 -7.06 -8.62 2.57
N VAL A 240 -5.88 -8.55 1.96
CA VAL A 240 -5.24 -9.65 1.25
C VAL A 240 -3.80 -9.81 1.72
N TRP A 241 -3.40 -11.07 1.91
CA TRP A 241 -2.07 -11.46 2.31
C TRP A 241 -1.42 -12.30 1.21
N LEU A 242 -0.20 -11.94 0.85
CA LEU A 242 0.61 -12.61 -0.15
C LEU A 242 1.91 -13.09 0.50
N SER A 243 2.14 -14.39 0.57
CA SER A 243 3.43 -14.98 0.96
C SER A 243 4.21 -15.40 -0.29
N LEU A 244 5.33 -14.72 -0.54
CA LEU A 244 6.08 -14.74 -1.79
C LEU A 244 7.19 -15.80 -1.79
N TYR A 245 6.83 -17.05 -2.10
CA TYR A 245 7.78 -18.13 -2.29
C TYR A 245 8.57 -17.99 -3.60
N SER A 246 8.05 -17.24 -4.57
CA SER A 246 8.70 -16.93 -5.84
C SER A 246 9.82 -15.88 -5.72
N ASP A 247 9.89 -15.14 -4.60
CA ASP A 247 10.92 -14.12 -4.39
C ASP A 247 12.31 -14.75 -4.18
N VAL A 248 13.15 -14.62 -5.20
CA VAL A 248 14.52 -15.15 -5.23
C VAL A 248 15.39 -14.54 -4.13
N ARG A 249 15.10 -13.30 -3.68
CA ARG A 249 15.90 -12.63 -2.64
C ARG A 249 15.78 -13.30 -1.28
N GLY A 250 14.66 -14.00 -1.03
CA GLY A 250 14.39 -14.74 0.20
C GLY A 250 14.54 -16.25 0.07
N ALA A 251 15.02 -16.78 -1.06
CA ALA A 251 14.96 -18.21 -1.40
C ALA A 251 15.66 -19.15 -0.39
N THR A 252 16.63 -18.64 0.38
CA THR A 252 17.36 -19.40 1.40
C THR A 252 16.72 -19.36 2.79
N LYS A 253 15.66 -18.57 2.99
CA LYS A 253 14.98 -18.38 4.27
C LYS A 253 13.81 -19.35 4.43
N LEU A 254 13.55 -19.77 5.68
CA LEU A 254 12.48 -20.72 5.99
C LEU A 254 11.10 -20.10 5.75
N TYR A 255 10.95 -18.84 6.19
CA TYR A 255 9.73 -18.05 6.07
C TYR A 255 9.90 -17.01 4.94
N PRO A 256 9.09 -17.08 3.88
CA PRO A 256 9.18 -16.15 2.75
C PRO A 256 8.66 -14.76 3.15
N ARG A 257 9.09 -13.75 2.38
CA ARG A 257 8.56 -12.40 2.48
C ARG A 257 7.04 -12.42 2.33
N SER A 258 6.33 -11.75 3.22
CA SER A 258 4.87 -11.67 3.21
C SER A 258 4.38 -10.24 3.24
N LEU A 259 3.38 -9.93 2.42
CA LEU A 259 2.83 -8.59 2.23
C LEU A 259 1.33 -8.60 2.57
N ARG A 260 0.87 -7.57 3.26
CA ARG A 260 -0.55 -7.32 3.49
C ARG A 260 -0.98 -6.08 2.73
N PHE A 261 -2.11 -6.16 2.04
CA PHE A 261 -2.75 -5.01 1.41
C PHE A 261 -4.19 -4.89 1.93
N SER A 262 -4.67 -3.66 2.08
CA SER A 262 -6.05 -3.40 2.49
C SER A 262 -7.04 -3.60 1.35
N GLU A 263 -8.31 -3.75 1.71
CA GLU A 263 -9.45 -3.57 0.82
C GLU A 263 -9.33 -2.22 0.07
N GLY A 264 -9.62 -2.26 -1.23
CA GLY A 264 -9.48 -1.12 -2.13
C GLY A 264 -8.11 -0.96 -2.76
N SER A 265 -7.09 -1.72 -2.35
CA SER A 265 -5.83 -1.79 -3.10
C SER A 265 -6.05 -2.47 -4.46
N PHE A 266 -5.21 -2.11 -5.44
CA PHE A 266 -5.24 -2.74 -6.75
C PHE A 266 -5.01 -4.25 -6.64
N LEU A 267 -4.05 -4.68 -5.82
CA LEU A 267 -3.76 -6.10 -5.63
C LEU A 267 -4.90 -6.86 -4.98
N TYR A 268 -5.60 -6.28 -3.99
CA TYR A 268 -6.80 -6.89 -3.41
C TYR A 268 -7.83 -7.19 -4.50
N ASN A 269 -8.18 -6.17 -5.30
CA ASN A 269 -9.21 -6.31 -6.32
C ASN A 269 -8.80 -7.29 -7.42
N MET A 270 -7.52 -7.23 -7.85
CA MET A 270 -6.97 -8.13 -8.86
C MET A 270 -6.98 -9.58 -8.38
N GLU A 271 -6.45 -9.88 -7.20
CA GLU A 271 -6.39 -11.24 -6.66
C GLU A 271 -7.79 -11.79 -6.36
N ARG A 272 -8.71 -10.95 -5.86
CA ARG A 272 -10.11 -11.35 -5.65
C ARG A 272 -10.80 -11.71 -6.96
N ALA A 273 -10.65 -10.87 -7.99
CA ALA A 273 -11.23 -11.13 -9.30
C ALA A 273 -10.67 -12.42 -9.91
N GLU A 274 -9.36 -12.63 -9.81
CA GLU A 274 -8.74 -13.84 -10.32
C GLU A 274 -9.16 -15.10 -9.55
N PHE A 275 -9.19 -15.03 -8.23
CA PHE A 275 -9.65 -16.12 -7.39
C PHE A 275 -11.08 -16.55 -7.77
N LEU A 276 -11.98 -15.57 -7.93
CA LEU A 276 -13.36 -15.84 -8.32
C LEU A 276 -13.45 -16.42 -9.73
N ARG A 277 -12.64 -15.94 -10.68
CA ARG A 277 -12.58 -16.50 -12.04
C ARG A 277 -12.21 -17.99 -12.02
N VAL A 278 -11.19 -18.37 -11.24
CA VAL A 278 -10.75 -19.78 -11.12
C VAL A 278 -11.79 -20.63 -10.39
N SER A 279 -12.29 -20.16 -9.25
CA SER A 279 -13.24 -20.91 -8.43
C SER A 279 -14.65 -21.04 -9.05
N GLN A 280 -14.98 -20.23 -10.04
CA GLN A 280 -16.24 -20.30 -10.79
C GLN A 280 -16.09 -20.87 -12.21
N SER A 281 -14.89 -21.36 -12.55
CA SER A 281 -14.61 -21.92 -13.87
C SER A 281 -15.49 -23.14 -14.16
N ARG A 282 -16.19 -23.17 -15.29
CA ARG A 282 -17.05 -24.32 -15.66
C ARG A 282 -16.27 -25.61 -15.91
N THR A 283 -14.99 -25.49 -16.26
CA THR A 283 -14.12 -26.64 -16.55
C THR A 283 -13.28 -27.05 -15.33
N GLY A 284 -13.38 -26.30 -14.23
CA GLY A 284 -12.67 -26.60 -13.01
C GLY A 284 -13.27 -27.79 -12.26
N ARG A 285 -12.44 -28.45 -11.45
CA ARG A 285 -12.87 -29.49 -10.53
C ARG A 285 -13.17 -28.86 -9.18
N HIS A 286 -14.46 -28.75 -8.88
CA HIS A 286 -14.98 -28.12 -7.68
C HIS A 286 -15.66 -29.14 -6.78
N PHE A 287 -15.39 -29.03 -5.48
CA PHE A 287 -15.85 -29.94 -4.45
C PHE A 287 -16.36 -29.14 -3.27
N ARG A 288 -17.30 -29.69 -2.51
CA ARG A 288 -17.90 -29.02 -1.36
C ARG A 288 -17.93 -29.94 -0.16
N ILE A 289 -17.52 -29.40 0.98
CA ILE A 289 -17.66 -29.98 2.30
C ILE A 289 -18.53 -29.03 3.12
N THR A 290 -19.53 -29.56 3.80
CA THR A 290 -20.40 -28.82 4.72
C THR A 290 -20.26 -29.38 6.13
N SER A 291 -20.80 -28.70 7.12
CA SER A 291 -20.85 -29.20 8.50
C SER A 291 -21.56 -30.56 8.62
N ALA A 292 -22.48 -30.87 7.70
CA ALA A 292 -23.21 -32.13 7.63
C ALA A 292 -22.46 -33.26 6.92
N THR A 293 -21.34 -32.98 6.24
CA THR A 293 -20.56 -34.01 5.55
C THR A 293 -20.05 -35.05 6.55
N THR A 294 -20.44 -36.31 6.37
CA THR A 294 -20.01 -37.41 7.23
C THR A 294 -18.63 -37.93 6.82
N ARG A 295 -18.02 -38.78 7.64
CA ARG A 295 -16.74 -39.40 7.31
C ARG A 295 -16.83 -40.28 6.04
N PRO A 296 -17.83 -41.17 5.87
CA PRO A 296 -18.01 -41.91 4.63
C PRO A 296 -18.17 -41.01 3.39
N ASP A 297 -18.92 -39.91 3.50
CA ASP A 297 -19.07 -38.94 2.40
C ASP A 297 -17.71 -38.33 2.04
N PHE A 298 -16.91 -38.00 3.05
CA PHE A 298 -15.58 -37.45 2.85
C PHE A 298 -14.62 -38.47 2.23
N LEU A 299 -14.63 -39.75 2.62
CA LEU A 299 -13.78 -40.77 1.99
C LEU A 299 -14.09 -40.90 0.49
N ALA A 300 -15.38 -40.90 0.12
CA ALA A 300 -15.80 -40.91 -1.28
C ALA A 300 -15.39 -39.62 -2.01
N LEU A 301 -15.47 -38.46 -1.34
CA LEU A 301 -15.02 -37.19 -1.90
C LEU A 301 -13.50 -37.15 -2.08
N PHE A 302 -12.75 -37.68 -1.12
CA PHE A 302 -11.30 -37.77 -1.14
C PHE A 302 -10.82 -38.59 -2.32
N GLU A 303 -11.45 -39.74 -2.58
CA GLU A 303 -11.17 -40.55 -3.78
C GLU A 303 -11.48 -39.77 -5.07
N LYS A 304 -12.60 -39.04 -5.13
CA LYS A 304 -12.93 -38.17 -6.26
C LYS A 304 -11.93 -37.04 -6.47
N ILE A 305 -11.25 -36.57 -5.43
CA ILE A 305 -10.22 -35.53 -5.51
C ILE A 305 -8.87 -36.14 -5.91
N THR A 306 -8.42 -37.14 -5.17
CA THR A 306 -7.05 -37.71 -5.26
C THR A 306 -6.91 -38.82 -6.31
N GLY A 307 -8.01 -39.47 -6.67
CA GLY A 307 -7.99 -40.63 -7.58
C GLY A 307 -7.56 -41.93 -6.90
N SER A 308 -7.32 -41.91 -5.59
CA SER A 308 -6.99 -43.08 -4.79
C SER A 308 -7.99 -43.23 -3.65
N PRO A 309 -8.50 -44.44 -3.37
CA PRO A 309 -9.33 -44.66 -2.20
C PRO A 309 -8.53 -44.43 -0.92
N LEU A 310 -9.23 -44.03 0.14
CA LEU A 310 -8.65 -43.82 1.47
C LEU A 310 -9.32 -44.77 2.46
N SER A 311 -8.55 -45.69 3.05
CA SER A 311 -9.05 -46.56 4.11
C SER A 311 -9.24 -45.78 5.42
N GLU A 312 -10.03 -46.32 6.35
CA GLU A 312 -10.19 -45.73 7.69
C GLU A 312 -8.87 -45.65 8.48
N GLU A 313 -7.98 -46.63 8.28
CA GLU A 313 -6.65 -46.65 8.91
C GLU A 313 -5.77 -45.52 8.36
N GLN A 314 -5.74 -45.36 7.04
CA GLN A 314 -5.01 -44.27 6.38
C GLN A 314 -5.61 -42.91 6.75
N PHE A 315 -6.93 -42.80 6.87
CA PHE A 315 -7.57 -41.58 7.36
C PHE A 315 -7.07 -41.21 8.75
N ARG A 316 -7.02 -42.16 9.69
CA ARG A 316 -6.53 -41.92 11.06
C ARG A 316 -5.05 -41.52 11.07
N GLU A 317 -4.25 -42.12 10.19
CA GLU A 317 -2.84 -41.74 10.02
C GLU A 317 -2.69 -40.29 9.56
N LEU A 318 -3.43 -39.89 8.51
CA LEU A 318 -3.43 -38.52 8.01
C LEU A 318 -3.99 -37.52 9.04
N GLU A 319 -5.03 -37.91 9.78
CA GLU A 319 -5.59 -37.14 10.90
C GLU A 319 -4.53 -36.92 11.99
N GLY A 320 -3.79 -37.97 12.37
CA GLY A 320 -2.67 -37.87 13.32
C GLY A 320 -1.56 -36.94 12.84
N LYS A 321 -1.14 -37.06 11.57
CA LYS A 321 -0.14 -36.17 10.95
C LYS A 321 -0.62 -34.72 10.90
N PHE A 322 -1.89 -34.50 10.59
CA PHE A 322 -2.47 -33.16 10.61
C PHE A 322 -2.49 -32.56 12.02
N HIS A 323 -2.86 -33.33 13.04
CA HIS A 323 -2.82 -32.87 14.43
C HIS A 323 -1.41 -32.53 14.89
N ALA A 324 -0.41 -33.34 14.55
CA ALA A 324 0.99 -33.05 14.84
C ALA A 324 1.44 -31.72 14.20
N PHE A 325 1.15 -31.55 12.91
CA PHE A 325 1.40 -30.29 12.20
C PHE A 325 0.69 -29.10 12.86
N ARG A 326 -0.58 -29.24 13.27
CA ARG A 326 -1.33 -28.17 13.91
C ARG A 326 -0.70 -27.76 15.24
N THR A 327 -0.26 -28.72 16.05
CA THR A 327 0.40 -28.44 17.33
C THR A 327 1.70 -27.67 17.10
N GLU A 328 2.58 -28.17 16.22
CA GLU A 328 3.82 -27.49 15.84
C GLU A 328 3.55 -26.07 15.31
N PHE A 329 2.59 -25.93 14.40
CA PHE A 329 2.18 -24.63 13.86
C PHE A 329 1.72 -23.68 14.96
N SER A 330 0.91 -24.16 15.91
CA SER A 330 0.36 -23.31 16.98
C SER A 330 1.42 -22.86 17.97
N GLU A 331 2.40 -23.71 18.27
CA GLU A 331 3.55 -23.40 19.12
C GLU A 331 4.48 -22.38 18.45
N VAL A 332 4.88 -22.65 17.21
CA VAL A 332 5.77 -21.78 16.41
C VAL A 332 5.12 -20.42 16.14
N ALA A 333 3.79 -20.39 15.98
CA ALA A 333 3.05 -19.16 15.69
C ALA A 333 2.62 -18.39 16.95
N GLU A 334 2.87 -18.92 18.16
CA GLU A 334 2.37 -18.38 19.44
C GLU A 334 0.84 -18.15 19.44
N LEU A 335 0.07 -19.04 18.80
CA LEU A 335 -1.39 -18.90 18.62
C LEU A 335 -2.23 -19.67 19.65
N GLY A 336 -1.58 -20.28 20.65
CA GLY A 336 -2.21 -21.18 21.62
C GLY A 336 -1.95 -20.88 23.10
N SER A 337 -1.39 -19.71 23.43
CA SER A 337 -1.17 -19.25 24.81
C SER A 337 -2.37 -18.52 25.40
#